data_AF-A0ABD2GP03-F1
#
_entry.id   AF-A0ABD2GP03-F1
#
_cell.length_a   1.000
_cell.length_b   1.000
_cell.length_c   1.000
_cell.angle_alpha   90.00
_cell.angle_beta   90.00
_cell.angle_gamma   90.00
#
_symmetry.space_group_name_H-M   'P 1'
#
loop_
_entity.id
_entity.type
_entity.pdbx_description
1 polymer ?
#
loop_
_entity_poly.entity_id
_entity_poly.type
_entity_poly.pdbx_seq_one_letter_code
_entity_poly.pdbx_strand_id
1 'polypeptide(L)'
;MSSDSPFLILPLTFYHIIDENSPLRAWAAKGGGWTDPVLADFELLVIMSARVEPTSATCRTSYLPDEILWGYEFPPVVSLSPSGKYVADFSFFDKVAKTKTTPIFKPSSPQPAYQSNGGGAAPEVSDPEKIRLEQSYRERGDERGRARDTPLSVRISNV
;
A
#
# COMPACT_ATOMS: atom_id res chain seq x y z
N MET A 1 24.19 0.12 -18.40
CA MET A 1 23.62 -0.31 -17.12
C MET A 1 23.78 0.85 -16.15
N SER A 2 22.85 1.79 -16.18
CA SER A 2 22.74 2.84 -15.18
C SER A 2 22.57 2.17 -13.82
N SER A 3 23.40 2.51 -12.84
CA SER A 3 23.17 2.08 -11.47
C SER A 3 21.92 2.81 -10.97
N ASP A 4 20.80 2.11 -10.83
CA ASP A 4 19.54 2.60 -10.22
C ASP A 4 19.67 2.82 -8.70
N SER A 5 20.86 3.20 -8.22
CA SER A 5 21.14 3.49 -6.82
C SER A 5 20.94 4.99 -6.58
N PRO A 6 19.97 5.41 -5.75
CA PRO A 6 19.79 6.82 -5.43
C PRO A 6 20.99 7.34 -4.63
N PHE A 7 21.35 8.60 -4.84
CA PHE A 7 22.28 9.31 -3.97
C PHE A 7 21.56 9.76 -2.70
N LEU A 8 22.02 9.29 -1.55
CA LEU A 8 21.41 9.58 -0.25
C LEU A 8 22.03 10.82 0.41
N ILE A 9 21.56 12.00 0.01
CA ILE A 9 21.94 13.29 0.63
C ILE A 9 20.88 13.75 1.64
N LEU A 10 19.61 13.38 1.38
CA LEU A 10 18.46 13.72 2.20
C LEU A 10 17.75 12.44 2.65
N PRO A 11 16.98 12.48 3.76
CA PRO A 11 16.11 11.38 4.15
C PRO A 11 15.23 10.91 2.99
N LEU A 12 15.23 9.60 2.73
CA LEU A 12 14.35 8.97 1.75
C LEU A 12 13.41 7.99 2.45
N THR A 13 12.16 7.94 2.00
CA THR A 13 11.21 6.91 2.38
C THR A 13 11.24 5.79 1.35
N PHE A 14 11.43 4.56 1.79
CA PHE A 14 11.35 3.38 0.93
C PHE A 14 9.96 2.77 1.00
N TYR A 15 9.54 2.18 -0.11
CA TYR A 15 8.21 1.66 -0.31
C TYR A 15 8.28 0.21 -0.76
N HIS A 16 7.57 -0.67 -0.06
CA HIS A 16 7.29 -2.01 -0.55
C HIS A 16 5.85 -2.07 -1.05
N ILE A 17 5.66 -2.50 -2.30
CA ILE A 17 4.32 -2.66 -2.88
C ILE A 17 3.77 -4.02 -2.46
N ILE A 18 2.62 -4.03 -1.79
CA ILE A 18 1.93 -5.28 -1.43
C ILE A 18 0.99 -5.68 -2.56
N ASP A 19 1.54 -6.34 -3.57
CA ASP A 19 0.81 -6.97 -4.66
C ASP A 19 0.61 -8.48 -4.41
N GLU A 20 0.11 -9.22 -5.41
CA GLU A 20 -0.13 -10.67 -5.30
C GLU A 20 1.14 -11.51 -5.08
N ASN A 21 2.33 -10.94 -5.37
CA ASN A 21 3.61 -11.63 -5.19
C ASN A 21 4.26 -11.27 -3.85
N SER A 22 3.69 -10.34 -3.09
CA SER A 22 4.24 -9.92 -1.80
C SER A 22 4.07 -11.01 -0.74
N PRO A 23 5.11 -11.31 0.06
CA PRO A 23 4.98 -12.22 1.21
C PRO A 23 4.02 -11.68 2.27
N LEU A 24 3.72 -10.38 2.26
CA LEU A 24 2.79 -9.73 3.19
C LEU A 24 1.34 -9.77 2.69
N ARG A 25 1.06 -10.34 1.51
CA ARG A 25 -0.26 -10.33 0.87
C ARG A 25 -1.34 -10.99 1.71
N ALA A 26 -1.06 -12.18 2.24
CA ALA A 26 -2.02 -12.96 3.02
C ALA A 26 -2.53 -12.20 4.24
N TRP A 27 -1.64 -11.44 4.88
CA TRP A 27 -1.97 -10.62 6.02
C TRP A 27 -2.67 -9.32 5.63
N ALA A 28 -2.23 -8.66 4.56
CA ALA A 28 -2.91 -7.50 3.98
C ALA A 28 -4.40 -7.78 3.67
N ALA A 29 -4.68 -8.98 3.15
CA ALA A 29 -6.04 -9.42 2.82
C ALA A 29 -6.97 -9.57 4.04
N LYS A 30 -6.44 -9.61 5.28
CA LYS A 30 -7.23 -9.68 6.51
C LYS A 30 -7.72 -8.32 7.02
N GLY A 31 -7.48 -7.24 6.27
CA GLY A 31 -7.89 -5.88 6.64
C GLY A 31 -6.78 -5.05 7.29
N GLY A 32 -5.55 -5.57 7.33
CA GLY A 32 -4.41 -4.94 7.99
C GLY A 32 -4.48 -5.02 9.52
N GLY A 33 -3.36 -4.71 10.18
CA GLY A 33 -3.20 -4.87 11.63
C GLY A 33 -2.79 -6.30 12.02
N TRP A 34 -1.91 -6.42 13.02
CA TRP A 34 -1.26 -7.68 13.41
C TRP A 34 -2.16 -8.60 14.26
N THR A 35 -3.41 -8.79 13.85
CA THR A 35 -4.43 -9.50 14.65
C THR A 35 -4.42 -11.01 14.47
N ASP A 36 -3.82 -11.52 13.38
CA ASP A 36 -3.65 -12.96 13.15
C ASP A 36 -2.26 -13.38 13.66
N PRO A 37 -2.15 -14.09 14.79
CA PRO A 37 -0.86 -14.40 15.41
C PRO A 37 0.00 -15.34 14.56
N VAL A 38 -0.60 -16.15 13.68
CA VAL A 38 0.16 -17.05 12.80
C VAL A 38 0.81 -16.26 11.67
N LEU A 39 0.09 -15.27 11.13
CA LEU A 39 0.63 -14.39 10.09
C LEU A 39 1.56 -13.31 10.66
N ALA A 40 1.47 -13.02 11.95
CA ALA A 40 2.30 -12.07 12.69
C ALA A 40 3.47 -12.75 13.43
N ASP A 41 3.94 -13.91 12.98
CA ASP A 41 5.17 -14.55 13.48
C ASP A 41 6.29 -14.43 12.44
N PHE A 42 6.85 -13.21 12.32
CA PHE A 42 7.98 -12.92 11.44
C PHE A 42 8.74 -11.68 11.91
N GLU A 43 9.93 -11.47 11.35
CA GLU A 43 10.74 -10.27 11.53
C GLU A 43 11.11 -9.72 10.15
N LEU A 44 10.87 -8.41 9.94
CA LEU A 44 11.22 -7.75 8.69
C LEU A 44 12.63 -7.19 8.75
N LEU A 45 13.58 -7.87 8.11
CA LEU A 45 14.95 -7.37 7.98
C LEU A 45 15.08 -6.40 6.81
N VAL A 46 15.57 -5.18 7.08
CA VAL A 46 15.91 -4.17 6.08
C VAL A 46 17.43 -4.04 6.02
N ILE A 47 17.99 -4.23 4.83
CA ILE A 47 19.43 -4.10 4.56
C ILE A 47 19.64 -3.01 3.53
N MET A 48 20.47 -2.04 3.85
CA MET A 48 20.92 -1.00 2.93
C MET A 48 22.42 -1.13 2.71
N SER A 49 22.81 -1.39 1.48
CA SER A 49 24.21 -1.43 1.06
C SER A 49 24.53 -0.18 0.25
N ALA A 50 25.40 0.67 0.76
CA ALA A 50 25.84 1.90 0.13
C ALA A 50 27.33 1.82 -0.25
N ARG A 51 27.68 2.42 -1.38
CA ARG A 51 29.08 2.68 -1.73
C ARG A 51 29.46 4.07 -1.25
N VAL A 52 30.49 4.17 -0.42
CA VAL A 52 31.03 5.44 0.09
C VAL A 52 32.53 5.42 -0.16
N GLU A 53 32.95 5.72 -1.39
CA GLU A 53 34.35 5.52 -1.81
C GLU A 53 35.34 6.23 -0.87
N PRO A 54 36.41 5.56 -0.40
CA PRO A 54 36.91 4.24 -0.82
C PRO A 54 36.30 3.03 -0.08
N THR A 55 35.33 3.26 0.80
CA THR A 55 34.73 2.26 1.69
C THR A 55 33.35 1.81 1.18
N SER A 56 32.89 0.64 1.60
CA SER A 56 31.48 0.24 1.47
C SER A 56 30.84 0.24 2.85
N ALA A 57 29.58 0.67 2.92
CA ALA A 57 28.80 0.65 4.15
C ALA A 57 27.62 -0.29 3.97
N THR A 58 27.40 -1.18 4.94
CA THR A 58 26.18 -2.00 5.02
C THR A 58 25.49 -1.68 6.33
N CYS A 59 24.28 -1.16 6.24
CA CYS A 59 23.41 -0.91 7.39
C CYS A 59 22.32 -1.99 7.42
N ARG A 60 22.04 -2.51 8.61
CA ARG A 60 20.99 -3.51 8.84
C ARG A 60 20.11 -3.02 9.99
N THR A 61 18.81 -3.16 9.83
CA THR A 61 17.83 -2.98 10.89
C THR A 61 16.71 -3.99 10.70
N SER A 62 15.92 -4.26 11.74
CA SER A 62 14.79 -5.16 11.66
C SER A 62 13.58 -4.61 12.39
N TYR A 63 12.40 -5.10 12.01
CA TYR A 63 11.13 -4.73 12.61
C TYR A 63 10.33 -5.96 12.96
N LEU A 64 9.87 -6.03 14.20
CA LEU A 64 8.80 -6.94 14.61
C LEU A 64 7.46 -6.45 14.06
N PRO A 65 6.44 -7.32 13.99
CA PRO A 65 5.14 -6.98 13.45
C PRO A 65 4.54 -5.77 14.20
N ASP A 66 4.54 -5.79 15.53
CA ASP A 66 4.00 -4.70 16.35
C ASP A 66 4.69 -3.34 16.17
N GLU A 67 5.88 -3.29 15.55
CA GLU A 67 6.59 -2.05 15.22
C GLU A 67 6.17 -1.45 13.87
N ILE A 68 5.45 -2.22 13.05
CA ILE A 68 4.98 -1.79 11.73
C ILE A 68 3.57 -1.20 11.87
N LEU A 69 3.49 0.12 11.74
CA LEU A 69 2.27 0.89 12.03
C LEU A 69 1.32 1.00 10.84
N TRP A 70 0.11 0.43 10.99
CA TRP A 70 -0.94 0.45 9.97
C TRP A 70 -1.74 1.74 9.97
N GLY A 71 -1.91 2.33 8.78
CA GLY A 71 -2.62 3.59 8.66
C GLY A 71 -1.83 4.78 9.23
N TYR A 72 -0.50 4.73 9.16
CA TYR A 72 0.38 5.83 9.51
C TYR A 72 1.24 6.23 8.32
N GLU A 73 1.70 7.49 8.34
CA GLU A 73 2.63 8.05 7.37
C GLU A 73 3.67 8.93 8.05
N PHE A 74 4.87 9.01 7.45
CA PHE A 74 5.90 9.94 7.86
C PHE A 74 5.53 11.36 7.42
N PRO A 75 5.54 12.36 8.32
CA PRO A 75 5.43 13.75 7.94
C PRO A 75 6.55 14.15 6.97
N PRO A 76 6.32 15.09 6.03
CA PRO A 76 7.39 15.58 5.18
C PRO A 76 8.50 16.24 6.00
N VAL A 77 9.72 15.72 5.91
CA VAL A 77 10.90 16.26 6.60
C VAL A 77 11.79 17.12 5.71
N VAL A 78 11.56 17.11 4.39
CA VAL A 78 12.28 17.92 3.42
C VAL A 78 11.38 19.02 2.90
N SER A 79 11.85 20.26 2.95
CA SER A 79 11.16 21.45 2.45
C SER A 79 12.09 22.36 1.67
N LEU A 80 11.54 23.38 1.00
CA LEU A 80 12.31 24.41 0.31
C LEU A 80 12.29 25.70 1.13
N SER A 81 13.46 26.27 1.41
CA SER A 81 13.59 27.58 2.04
C SER A 81 13.04 28.69 1.14
N PRO A 82 12.72 29.89 1.70
CA PRO A 82 12.40 31.07 0.89
C PRO A 82 13.48 31.46 -0.12
N SER A 83 14.74 31.06 0.14
CA SER A 83 15.88 31.27 -0.76
C SER A 83 16.09 30.16 -1.79
N GLY A 84 15.18 29.17 -1.88
CA GLY A 84 15.23 28.10 -2.85
C GLY A 84 16.18 26.94 -2.51
N LYS A 85 16.60 26.79 -1.25
CA LYS A 85 17.47 25.70 -0.80
C LYS A 85 16.67 24.58 -0.14
N TYR A 86 17.03 23.32 -0.36
CA TYR A 86 16.44 22.22 0.38
C TYR A 86 16.89 22.23 1.85
N VAL A 87 15.94 22.02 2.75
CA VAL A 87 16.16 21.94 4.20
C VAL A 87 15.53 20.65 4.71
N ALA A 88 16.32 19.85 5.42
CA ALA A 88 15.85 18.68 6.14
C ALA A 88 15.66 19.03 7.63
N ASP A 89 14.42 18.96 8.11
CA ASP A 89 14.09 19.09 9.52
C ASP A 89 14.03 17.70 10.17
N PHE A 90 15.08 17.37 10.91
CA PHE A 90 15.19 16.08 11.59
C PHE A 90 14.34 15.98 12.85
N SER A 91 13.69 17.05 13.31
CA SER A 91 12.82 17.01 14.50
C SER A 91 11.54 16.18 14.29
N PHE A 92 11.24 15.80 13.05
CA PHE A 92 10.13 14.92 12.66
C PHE A 92 10.60 13.62 11.98
N PHE A 93 11.89 13.32 11.98
CA PHE A 93 12.46 12.17 11.25
C PHE A 93 11.88 10.82 11.70
N ASP A 94 11.75 10.63 13.00
CA ASP A 94 11.22 9.42 13.66
C ASP A 94 9.72 9.52 13.98
N LYS A 95 9.06 10.62 13.60
CA LYS A 95 7.65 10.86 13.91
C LYS A 95 6.74 10.28 12.85
N VAL A 96 5.56 9.84 13.29
CA VAL A 96 4.50 9.33 12.44
C VAL A 96 3.18 10.05 12.71
N ALA A 97 2.35 10.16 11.69
CA ALA A 97 0.99 10.69 11.79
C ALA A 97 -0.01 9.67 11.26
N LYS A 98 -1.22 9.61 11.84
CA LYS A 98 -2.31 8.80 11.28
C LYS A 98 -2.66 9.31 9.90
N THR A 99 -2.66 8.42 8.90
CA THR A 99 -3.04 8.78 7.54
C THR A 99 -4.55 9.03 7.47
N LYS A 100 -4.93 9.99 6.62
CA LYS A 100 -6.35 10.25 6.29
C LYS A 100 -6.87 9.30 5.21
N THR A 101 -5.98 8.57 4.55
CA THR A 101 -6.30 7.70 3.42
C THR A 101 -6.38 6.26 3.90
N THR A 102 -7.58 5.68 3.95
CA THR A 102 -7.74 4.26 4.26
C THR A 102 -7.07 3.41 3.17
N PRO A 103 -6.15 2.48 3.51
CA PRO A 103 -5.62 1.54 2.53
C PRO A 103 -6.77 0.66 2.02
N ILE A 104 -7.16 0.85 0.76
CA ILE A 104 -8.21 0.06 0.12
C ILE A 104 -7.59 -1.27 -0.29
N PHE A 105 -7.80 -2.30 0.52
CA PHE A 105 -7.57 -3.67 0.08
C PHE A 105 -8.73 -4.10 -0.80
N LYS A 106 -8.48 -4.24 -2.10
CA LYS A 106 -9.39 -5.00 -2.96
C LYS A 106 -9.17 -6.49 -2.63
N PRO A 107 -10.13 -7.18 -2.00
CA PRO A 107 -10.09 -8.64 -1.97
C PRO A 107 -10.06 -9.11 -3.42
N SER A 108 -9.24 -10.12 -3.73
CA SER A 108 -9.28 -10.76 -5.03
C SER A 108 -10.73 -11.21 -5.30
N SER A 109 -11.22 -10.92 -6.50
CA SER A 109 -12.56 -11.30 -6.93
C SER A 109 -12.78 -12.80 -6.70
N PRO A 110 -13.93 -13.23 -6.17
CA PRO A 110 -14.20 -14.65 -5.98
C PRO A 110 -14.10 -15.36 -7.34
N GLN A 111 -13.25 -16.38 -7.40
CA GLN A 111 -13.19 -17.31 -8.52
C GLN A 111 -14.59 -17.91 -8.72
N PRO A 112 -15.06 -18.10 -9.97
CA PRO A 112 -16.38 -18.67 -10.21
C PRO A 112 -16.47 -20.05 -9.58
N ALA A 113 -17.39 -20.19 -8.61
CA ALA A 113 -17.72 -21.46 -8.00
C ALA A 113 -18.18 -22.43 -9.09
N TYR A 114 -17.59 -23.63 -9.11
CA TYR A 114 -18.06 -24.73 -9.93
C TYR A 114 -19.54 -24.98 -9.60
N GLN A 115 -20.43 -24.75 -10.55
CA GLN A 115 -21.87 -24.94 -10.38
C GLN A 115 -22.16 -26.42 -10.14
N SER A 116 -22.50 -26.76 -8.90
CA SER A 116 -23.27 -27.96 -8.59
C SER A 116 -24.75 -27.59 -8.73
N ASN A 117 -25.41 -28.26 -9.68
CA ASN A 117 -26.84 -28.13 -9.95
C ASN A 117 -27.70 -28.46 -8.72
N GLY A 118 -28.51 -27.51 -8.28
CA GLY A 118 -29.58 -27.74 -7.30
C GLY A 118 -30.59 -26.59 -7.34
N GLY A 119 -31.72 -26.82 -8.01
CA GLY A 119 -32.73 -25.81 -8.32
C GLY A 119 -33.62 -25.39 -7.15
N GLY A 120 -34.22 -24.22 -7.30
CA GLY A 120 -35.28 -23.69 -6.44
C GLY A 120 -35.50 -22.20 -6.69
N ALA A 121 -36.44 -21.85 -7.58
CA ALA A 121 -36.81 -20.48 -7.91
C ALA A 121 -37.78 -19.88 -6.88
N ALA A 122 -37.59 -18.60 -6.54
CA ALA A 122 -38.63 -17.74 -5.99
C ALA A 122 -38.64 -16.43 -6.81
N PRO A 123 -39.81 -15.87 -7.18
CA PRO A 123 -39.87 -14.72 -8.08
C PRO A 123 -39.75 -13.42 -7.28
N GLU A 124 -38.70 -12.64 -7.53
CA GLU A 124 -38.59 -11.27 -7.02
C GLU A 124 -39.30 -10.33 -8.01
N VAL A 125 -40.35 -9.67 -7.56
CA VAL A 125 -41.15 -8.72 -8.36
C VAL A 125 -40.28 -7.50 -8.67
N SER A 126 -39.85 -7.36 -9.92
CA SER A 126 -39.02 -6.24 -10.37
C SER A 126 -39.83 -4.95 -10.53
N ASP A 127 -39.54 -4.00 -9.65
CA ASP A 127 -40.00 -2.61 -9.75
C ASP A 127 -39.50 -1.96 -11.06
N PRO A 128 -40.40 -1.41 -11.92
CA PRO A 128 -40.03 -0.78 -13.18
C PRO A 128 -39.09 0.43 -13.02
N GLU A 129 -39.05 1.08 -11.85
CA GLU A 129 -38.11 2.18 -11.58
C GLU A 129 -36.67 1.67 -11.42
N LYS A 130 -36.49 0.50 -10.80
CA LYS A 130 -35.19 -0.16 -10.64
C LYS A 130 -34.59 -0.53 -12.00
N ILE A 131 -35.41 -1.01 -12.94
CA ILE A 131 -34.98 -1.37 -14.29
C ILE A 131 -34.48 -0.13 -15.05
N ARG A 132 -35.20 0.98 -14.96
CA ARG A 132 -34.78 2.25 -15.59
C ARG A 132 -33.48 2.78 -15.02
N LEU A 133 -33.31 2.65 -13.70
CA LEU A 133 -32.11 3.11 -13.02
C LEU A 133 -30.88 2.29 -13.46
N GLU A 134 -30.98 0.96 -13.54
CA GLU A 134 -29.88 0.10 -14.04
C GLU A 134 -29.53 0.38 -15.50
N GLN A 135 -30.52 0.65 -16.35
CA GLN A 135 -30.30 1.03 -17.74
C GLN A 135 -29.53 2.36 -17.84
N SER A 136 -29.86 3.33 -16.97
CA SER A 136 -29.16 4.63 -16.88
C SER A 136 -27.70 4.50 -16.41
N TYR A 137 -27.39 3.50 -15.58
CA TYR A 137 -26.02 3.22 -15.15
C TYR A 137 -25.21 2.53 -16.25
N ARG A 138 -25.85 1.67 -17.04
CA ARG A 138 -25.21 0.95 -18.14
C ARG A 138 -24.86 1.87 -19.30
N GLU A 139 -25.72 2.84 -19.62
CA GLU A 139 -25.48 3.83 -20.67
C GLU A 139 -24.42 4.88 -20.28
N ARG A 140 -24.25 5.16 -18.97
CA ARG A 140 -23.23 6.10 -18.48
C ARG A 140 -21.83 5.48 -18.37
N GLY A 141 -21.73 4.15 -18.47
CA GLY A 141 -20.48 3.40 -18.29
C GLY A 141 -19.54 3.41 -19.50
N ASP A 142 -20.01 3.81 -20.69
CA ASP A 142 -19.25 3.66 -21.93
C ASP A 142 -18.37 4.86 -22.33
N GLU A 143 -18.43 6.00 -21.61
CA GLU A 143 -17.75 7.24 -22.07
C GLU A 143 -16.68 7.85 -21.15
N ARG A 144 -16.23 7.19 -20.06
CA ARG A 144 -15.13 7.74 -19.24
C ARG A 144 -14.02 6.76 -18.91
N GLY A 145 -13.12 6.61 -19.88
CA GLY A 145 -11.67 6.80 -19.72
C GLY A 145 -10.99 6.32 -18.43
N ARG A 146 -10.33 5.16 -18.53
CA ARG A 146 -8.98 4.85 -18.01
C ARG A 146 -8.68 5.35 -16.58
N ALA A 147 -9.24 4.66 -15.58
CA ALA A 147 -8.75 4.76 -14.21
C ALA A 147 -7.33 4.20 -14.12
N ARG A 148 -6.37 5.04 -13.69
CA ARG A 148 -4.98 4.65 -13.43
C ARG A 148 -4.95 3.68 -12.25
N ASP A 149 -4.51 2.45 -12.49
CA ASP A 149 -4.03 1.54 -11.45
C ASP A 149 -2.95 2.26 -10.63
N THR A 150 -3.23 2.51 -9.35
CA THR A 150 -2.24 3.00 -8.41
C THR A 150 -1.88 1.85 -7.47
N PRO A 151 -0.64 1.33 -7.54
CA PRO A 151 -0.23 0.24 -6.67
C PRO A 151 -0.18 0.68 -5.20
N LEU A 152 -0.63 -0.20 -4.31
CA LEU A 152 -0.61 0.00 -2.86
C LEU A 152 0.83 -0.05 -2.34
N SER A 153 1.20 0.83 -1.42
CA SER A 153 2.58 0.90 -0.92
C SER A 153 2.62 1.03 0.60
N VAL A 154 3.48 0.24 1.24
CA VAL A 154 3.82 0.37 2.67
C VAL A 154 5.13 1.11 2.78
N ARG A 155 5.14 2.17 3.60
CA ARG A 155 6.30 3.03 3.85
C ARG A 155 7.01 2.55 5.10
N ILE A 156 8.28 2.17 4.96
CA ILE A 156 9.15 1.84 6.09
C ILE A 156 10.21 2.95 6.13
N SER A 157 10.29 3.68 7.24
CA SER A 157 11.41 4.57 7.54
C SER A 157 12.23 3.93 8.64
N ASN A 158 13.55 4.08 8.54
CA ASN A 158 14.43 3.80 9.64
C ASN A 158 14.26 4.86 10.72
N VAL A 159 14.26 4.39 11.97
CA VAL A 159 14.68 5.17 13.14
C VAL A 159 16.20 5.29 13.12
#